data_AF-A0A7N0VI01-F1
#
_entry.id   AF-A0A7N0VI01-F1
#
_cell.length_a   1.000
_cell.length_b   1.000
_cell.length_c   1.000
_cell.angle_alpha   90.00
_cell.angle_beta   90.00
_cell.angle_gamma   90.00
#
_symmetry.space_group_name_H-M   'P 1'
#
loop_
_entity.id
_entity.type
_entity.pdbx_description
1 polymer ?
#
loop_
_entity_poly.entity_id
_entity_poly.type
_entity_poly.pdbx_seq_one_letter_code
_entity_poly.pdbx_strand_id
1 'polypeptide(L)'
;MRGHGEVELTRKESLFWFEDEAKESIEERIAPPLSSDRSRFIATWSSTWQHHMTIPKEIAAEKDLYSKSQLVVRDFKEKLWFMKLSTAEDGSVNLTEKWASFYESHGLKEGDSCVFEFIGSRIVHVQIISASSVMSHAGVEDVLLRD
;
A
#
# COMPACT_ATOMS: atom_id res chain seq x y z
N MET A 1 -50.60 29.47 12.30
CA MET A 1 -49.51 29.14 13.25
C MET A 1 -49.08 27.71 12.95
N ARG A 2 -47.89 27.52 12.38
CA ARG A 2 -47.37 26.18 12.00
C ARG A 2 -46.77 25.53 13.24
N GLY A 3 -47.39 24.44 13.71
CA GLY A 3 -46.79 23.54 14.69
C GLY A 3 -45.81 22.60 13.99
N HIS A 4 -44.58 22.58 14.46
CA HIS A 4 -43.52 21.68 13.98
C HIS A 4 -43.88 20.24 14.34
N GLY A 5 -43.95 19.37 13.33
CA GLY A 5 -43.94 17.92 13.53
C GLY A 5 -42.52 17.48 13.82
N GLU A 6 -42.26 17.09 15.06
CA GLU A 6 -41.04 16.39 15.45
C GLU A 6 -41.11 14.99 14.86
N VAL A 7 -40.22 14.70 13.90
CA VAL A 7 -40.14 13.39 13.25
C VAL A 7 -39.43 12.45 14.23
N GLU A 8 -40.20 11.69 15.01
CA GLU A 8 -39.68 10.58 15.81
C GLU A 8 -39.15 9.48 14.88
N LEU A 9 -37.87 9.56 14.53
CA LEU A 9 -37.18 8.50 13.80
C LEU A 9 -37.10 7.27 14.71
N THR A 10 -37.61 6.13 14.23
CA THR A 10 -37.64 4.93 15.03
C THR A 10 -36.21 4.44 15.31
N ARG A 11 -35.97 3.86 16.48
CA ARG A 11 -34.64 3.34 16.87
C ARG A 11 -33.99 2.44 15.82
N LYS A 12 -34.80 1.75 15.01
CA LYS A 12 -34.32 0.86 13.94
C LYS A 12 -33.81 1.64 12.72
N GLU A 13 -34.47 2.75 12.37
CA GLU A 13 -34.01 3.67 11.31
C GLU A 13 -32.79 4.47 11.76
N SER A 14 -32.72 4.85 13.05
CA SER A 14 -31.56 5.53 13.61
C SER A 14 -30.31 4.63 13.65
N LEU A 15 -30.45 3.35 14.02
CA LEU A 15 -29.33 2.38 13.96
C LEU A 15 -28.88 2.10 12.52
N PHE A 16 -29.82 2.04 11.57
CA PHE A 16 -29.49 1.86 10.16
C PHE A 16 -28.67 3.04 9.63
N TRP A 17 -29.05 4.27 9.97
CA TRP A 17 -28.27 5.47 9.64
C TRP A 17 -26.88 5.47 10.29
N PHE A 18 -26.76 5.05 11.55
CA PHE A 18 -25.45 4.94 12.21
C PHE A 18 -24.55 3.85 11.58
N GLU A 19 -25.13 2.74 11.13
CA GLU A 19 -24.39 1.68 10.45
C GLU A 19 -23.95 2.07 9.03
N ASP A 20 -24.81 2.79 8.30
CA ASP A 20 -24.49 3.29 6.96
C ASP A 20 -23.41 4.37 7.03
N GLU A 21 -23.51 5.31 7.98
CA GLU A 21 -22.50 6.34 8.23
C GLU A 21 -21.16 5.73 8.69
N ALA A 22 -21.19 4.67 9.50
CA ALA A 22 -19.99 3.93 9.90
C ALA A 22 -19.37 3.14 8.74
N LYS A 23 -20.18 2.56 7.86
CA LYS A 23 -19.72 1.86 6.64
C LYS A 23 -19.16 2.85 5.63
N GLU A 24 -19.85 3.95 5.37
CA GLU A 24 -19.42 5.04 4.49
C GLU A 24 -18.13 5.66 5.01
N SER A 25 -17.99 5.83 6.33
CA SER A 25 -16.74 6.29 6.96
C SER A 25 -15.57 5.32 6.78
N ILE A 26 -15.80 4.01 6.78
CA ILE A 26 -14.75 3.01 6.55
C ILE A 26 -14.43 2.90 5.06
N GLU A 27 -15.45 2.93 4.20
CA GLU A 27 -15.30 2.86 2.75
C GLU A 27 -14.63 4.10 2.21
N GLU A 28 -14.95 5.31 2.67
CA GLU A 28 -14.27 6.55 2.26
C GLU A 28 -12.78 6.54 2.65
N ARG A 29 -12.44 5.98 3.81
CA ARG A 29 -11.04 5.81 4.25
C ARG A 29 -10.26 4.81 3.39
N ILE A 30 -10.96 3.92 2.69
CA ILE A 30 -10.39 2.86 1.85
C ILE A 30 -10.54 3.18 0.36
N ALA A 31 -11.45 4.09 0.01
CA ALA A 31 -11.72 4.51 -1.33
C ALA A 31 -10.47 5.15 -1.92
N PRO A 32 -10.11 4.80 -3.17
CA PRO A 32 -9.05 5.49 -3.87
C PRO A 32 -9.34 7.00 -3.89
N PRO A 33 -8.35 7.87 -3.59
CA PRO A 33 -8.55 9.30 -3.71
C PRO A 33 -8.93 9.62 -5.16
N LEU A 34 -9.91 10.51 -5.32
CA LEU A 34 -10.38 10.99 -6.62
C LEU A 34 -9.33 11.85 -7.35
N SER A 35 -8.17 12.12 -6.74
CA SER A 35 -7.00 12.70 -7.41
C SER A 35 -6.02 11.60 -7.82
N SER A 36 -5.57 11.66 -9.07
CA SER A 36 -4.58 10.78 -9.70
C SER A 36 -3.15 10.97 -9.13
N ASP A 37 -3.01 11.04 -7.82
CA ASP A 37 -1.69 11.17 -7.17
C ASP A 37 -1.17 9.79 -6.78
N ARG A 38 -0.94 8.98 -7.82
CA ARG A 38 -0.46 7.61 -7.72
C ARG A 38 1.07 7.62 -7.67
N SER A 39 1.64 7.85 -6.50
CA SER A 39 3.08 7.66 -6.31
C SER A 39 3.37 6.17 -6.36
N ARG A 40 4.39 5.83 -7.14
CA ARG A 40 4.84 4.45 -7.31
C ARG A 40 6.33 4.36 -7.09
N PHE A 41 6.76 3.29 -6.43
CA PHE A 41 8.17 2.92 -6.37
C PHE A 41 8.34 1.41 -6.49
N ILE A 42 9.57 1.01 -6.79
CA ILE A 42 9.96 -0.40 -6.91
C ILE A 42 10.90 -0.72 -5.75
N ALA A 43 10.62 -1.79 -5.03
CA ALA A 43 11.55 -2.37 -4.07
C ALA A 43 11.99 -3.75 -4.55
N THR A 44 13.29 -3.96 -4.60
CA THR A 44 13.87 -5.26 -4.95
C THR A 44 14.24 -6.01 -3.69
N TRP A 45 13.79 -7.26 -3.58
CA TRP A 45 14.15 -8.11 -2.47
C TRP A 45 15.64 -8.45 -2.50
N SER A 46 16.27 -8.28 -1.34
CA SER A 46 17.63 -8.70 -1.07
C SER A 46 17.69 -9.37 0.30
N SER A 47 18.39 -10.50 0.36
CA SER A 47 18.74 -11.19 1.60
C SER A 47 19.58 -10.34 2.56
N THR A 48 20.11 -9.19 2.14
CA THR A 48 20.78 -8.24 3.05
C THR A 48 19.82 -7.35 3.83
N TRP A 49 18.58 -7.14 3.36
CA TRP A 49 17.60 -6.23 3.95
C TRP A 49 16.30 -6.95 4.34
N GLN A 50 16.43 -8.17 4.84
CA GLN A 50 15.27 -9.04 5.14
C GLN A 50 14.31 -8.44 6.18
N HIS A 51 14.81 -7.57 7.05
CA HIS A 51 14.10 -7.12 8.25
C HIS A 51 13.41 -5.77 8.07
N HIS A 52 13.75 -5.01 7.03
CA HIS A 52 13.10 -3.73 6.75
C HIS A 52 13.22 -3.33 5.28
N MET A 53 12.34 -2.44 4.83
CA MET A 53 12.45 -1.78 3.54
C MET A 53 12.28 -0.29 3.68
N THR A 54 13.22 0.45 3.12
CA THR A 54 13.19 1.89 3.08
C THR A 54 12.26 2.39 1.97
N ILE A 55 11.38 3.31 2.34
CA ILE A 55 10.53 4.04 1.40
C ILE A 55 11.33 5.26 0.89
N PRO A 56 11.33 5.55 -0.43
CA PRO A 56 11.96 6.74 -0.96
C PRO A 56 11.50 8.01 -0.24
N LYS A 57 12.43 8.91 0.07
CA LYS A 57 12.17 10.10 0.91
C LYS A 57 11.12 11.02 0.29
N GLU A 58 11.12 11.12 -1.04
CA GLU A 58 10.19 11.93 -1.82
C GLU A 58 8.75 11.45 -1.59
N ILE A 59 8.54 10.13 -1.67
CA ILE A 59 7.23 9.51 -1.43
C ILE A 59 6.84 9.58 0.04
N ALA A 60 7.81 9.40 0.94
CA ALA A 60 7.57 9.51 2.38
C ALA A 60 7.09 10.92 2.77
N ALA A 61 7.64 11.96 2.15
CA ALA A 61 7.19 13.34 2.33
C ALA A 61 5.83 13.59 1.68
N GLU A 62 5.67 13.20 0.41
CA GLU A 62 4.44 13.40 -0.35
C GLU A 62 3.23 12.74 0.32
N LYS A 63 3.42 11.54 0.86
CA LYS A 63 2.35 10.79 1.54
C LYS A 63 2.29 11.04 3.04
N ASP A 64 3.06 11.99 3.58
CA ASP A 64 3.13 12.30 5.01
C ASP A 64 3.29 11.02 5.86
N LEU A 65 4.31 10.21 5.55
CA LEU A 65 4.59 8.97 6.26
C LEU A 65 5.30 9.21 7.59
N TYR A 66 5.95 10.35 7.75
CA TYR A 66 6.62 10.76 8.99
C TYR A 66 5.65 10.91 10.17
N SER A 67 4.39 11.25 9.90
CA SER A 67 3.33 11.36 10.91
C SER A 67 2.62 10.03 11.20
N LYS A 68 3.00 8.94 10.53
CA LYS A 68 2.30 7.65 10.55
C LYS A 68 3.14 6.57 11.23
N SER A 69 2.46 5.75 12.02
CA SER A 69 3.05 4.58 12.67
C SER A 69 2.82 3.27 11.91
N GLN A 70 1.93 3.26 10.92
CA GLN A 70 1.57 2.06 10.17
C GLN A 70 1.15 2.37 8.74
N LEU A 71 1.35 1.37 7.87
CA LEU A 71 0.91 1.34 6.48
C LEU A 71 0.10 0.06 6.23
N VAL A 72 -0.92 0.14 5.38
CA VAL A 72 -1.69 -1.03 4.96
C VAL A 72 -1.30 -1.37 3.52
N VAL A 73 -0.66 -2.53 3.35
CA VAL A 73 -0.33 -3.06 2.03
C VAL A 73 -1.39 -4.07 1.62
N ARG A 74 -1.96 -3.89 0.44
CA ARG A 74 -2.94 -4.80 -0.17
C ARG A 74 -2.26 -5.58 -1.28
N ASP A 75 -2.22 -6.90 -1.14
CA ASP A 75 -1.68 -7.79 -2.17
C ASP A 75 -2.69 -8.10 -3.29
N PHE A 76 -2.20 -8.79 -4.33
CA PHE A 76 -3.00 -9.17 -5.51
C PHE A 76 -4.13 -10.17 -5.20
N LYS A 77 -4.15 -10.76 -4.01
CA LYS A 77 -5.24 -11.63 -3.51
C LYS A 77 -6.22 -10.83 -2.64
N GLU A 78 -6.14 -9.50 -2.67
CA GLU A 78 -6.91 -8.57 -1.83
C GLU A 78 -6.67 -8.76 -0.31
N LYS A 79 -5.61 -9.46 0.09
CA LYS A 79 -5.27 -9.62 1.50
C LYS A 79 -4.53 -8.38 2.00
N LEU A 80 -4.91 -7.94 3.19
CA LEU A 80 -4.36 -6.75 3.85
C LEU A 80 -3.24 -7.11 4.82
N TRP A 81 -2.15 -6.37 4.72
CA TRP A 81 -0.94 -6.51 5.52
C TRP A 81 -0.66 -5.20 6.26
N PHE A 82 -0.84 -5.24 7.58
CA PHE A 82 -0.59 -4.10 8.46
C PHE A 82 0.88 -4.06 8.84
N MET A 83 1.62 -3.15 8.25
CA MET A 83 3.06 -3.01 8.43
C MET A 83 3.38 -1.81 9.30
N LYS A 84 4.36 -1.95 10.19
CA LYS A 84 4.80 -0.84 11.03
C LYS A 84 5.76 0.06 10.27
N LEU A 85 5.59 1.36 10.43
CA LEU A 85 6.53 2.39 9.98
C LEU A 85 7.44 2.78 11.13
N SER A 86 8.73 2.91 10.83
CA SER A 86 9.72 3.48 11.74
C SER A 86 10.57 4.51 11.01
N THR A 87 10.74 5.67 11.61
CA THR A 87 11.67 6.70 11.12
C THR A 87 13.02 6.49 11.79
N ALA A 88 14.08 6.30 11.03
CA ALA A 88 15.43 6.19 11.54
C ALA A 88 16.05 7.58 11.78
N GLU A 89 17.20 7.62 12.47
CA GLU A 89 17.90 8.86 12.81
C GLU A 89 18.34 9.68 11.59
N ASP A 90 18.60 9.03 10.46
CA ASP A 90 18.97 9.66 9.19
C ASP A 90 17.76 10.21 8.39
N GLY A 91 16.57 10.17 8.98
CA GLY A 91 15.31 10.60 8.39
C GLY A 91 14.75 9.64 7.33
N SER A 92 15.28 8.42 7.21
CA SER A 92 14.66 7.37 6.39
C SER A 92 13.41 6.80 7.06
N VAL A 93 12.39 6.50 6.26
CA VAL A 93 11.16 5.82 6.73
C VAL A 93 11.20 4.38 6.25
N ASN A 94 11.05 3.44 7.19
CA ASN A 94 11.20 2.01 6.93
C ASN A 94 9.92 1.26 7.28
N LEU A 95 9.51 0.32 6.41
CA LEU A 95 8.62 -0.78 6.76
C LEU A 95 9.42 -1.80 7.55
N THR A 96 8.92 -2.21 8.72
CA THR A 96 9.66 -3.09 9.64
C THR A 96 8.86 -4.34 10.01
N GLU A 97 7.99 -4.23 11.02
CA GLU A 97 7.21 -5.38 11.48
C GLU A 97 6.30 -5.90 10.36
N LYS A 98 6.29 -7.23 10.20
CA LYS A 98 5.57 -8.01 9.17
C LYS A 98 6.09 -7.85 7.74
N TRP A 99 7.16 -7.09 7.52
CA TRP A 99 7.80 -7.00 6.21
C TRP A 99 8.43 -8.33 5.77
N ALA A 100 9.24 -8.95 6.63
CA ALA A 100 9.83 -10.27 6.37
C ALA A 100 8.74 -11.32 6.09
N SER A 101 7.70 -11.36 6.93
CA SER A 101 6.57 -12.27 6.77
C SER A 101 5.80 -12.05 5.46
N PHE A 102 5.70 -10.80 5.00
CA PHE A 102 5.11 -10.49 3.70
C PHE A 102 5.93 -11.15 2.58
N TYR A 103 7.25 -10.97 2.56
CA TYR A 103 8.12 -11.59 1.56
C TYR A 103 8.09 -13.11 1.59
N GLU A 104 8.20 -13.71 2.77
CA GLU A 104 8.15 -15.17 2.96
C GLU A 104 6.83 -15.75 2.47
N SER A 105 5.70 -15.11 2.79
CA SER A 105 4.37 -15.60 2.39
C SER A 105 4.13 -15.55 0.88
N HIS A 106 4.88 -14.72 0.17
CA HIS A 106 4.81 -14.56 -1.28
C HIS A 106 5.90 -15.35 -2.02
N GLY A 107 6.79 -16.04 -1.29
CA GLY A 107 7.84 -16.89 -1.89
C GLY A 107 8.87 -16.10 -2.71
N LEU A 108 9.09 -14.84 -2.36
CA LEU A 108 9.96 -13.92 -3.08
C LEU A 108 11.43 -14.30 -2.90
N LYS A 109 12.17 -14.27 -4.02
CA LYS A 109 13.57 -14.69 -4.12
C LYS A 109 14.48 -13.50 -4.40
N GLU A 110 15.77 -13.69 -4.17
CA GLU A 110 16.80 -12.67 -4.45
C GLU A 110 16.60 -12.09 -5.85
N GLY A 111 16.51 -10.75 -5.93
CA GLY A 111 16.29 -10.04 -7.19
C GLY A 111 14.83 -9.92 -7.64
N ASP A 112 13.86 -10.60 -7.02
CA ASP A 112 12.44 -10.35 -7.29
C ASP A 112 12.09 -8.93 -6.83
N SER A 113 11.26 -8.24 -7.62
CA SER A 113 10.86 -6.86 -7.34
C SER A 113 9.38 -6.77 -6.98
N CYS A 114 9.04 -5.80 -6.16
CA CYS A 114 7.68 -5.42 -5.82
C CYS A 114 7.44 -3.98 -6.26
N VAL A 115 6.36 -3.75 -7.00
CA VAL A 115 5.89 -2.42 -7.37
C VAL A 115 4.84 -2.01 -6.37
N PHE A 116 5.12 -0.95 -5.62
CA PHE A 116 4.21 -0.36 -4.63
C PHE A 116 3.55 0.86 -5.25
N GLU A 117 2.22 0.88 -5.30
CA GLU A 117 1.40 1.99 -5.79
C GLU A 117 0.50 2.50 -4.67
N PHE A 118 0.66 3.76 -4.28
CA PHE A 118 -0.20 4.38 -3.28
C PHE A 118 -1.56 4.71 -3.90
N ILE A 119 -2.60 4.10 -3.35
CA ILE A 119 -4.01 4.35 -3.72
C ILE A 119 -4.63 5.29 -2.68
N GLY A 120 -3.84 6.23 -2.14
CA GLY A 120 -4.23 7.05 -1.00
C GLY A 120 -3.06 7.31 -0.06
N SER A 121 -3.36 7.85 1.12
CA SER A 121 -2.32 8.21 2.08
C SER A 121 -1.83 7.02 2.90
N ARG A 122 -2.61 5.94 3.02
CA ARG A 122 -2.31 4.78 3.90
C ARG A 122 -2.37 3.42 3.21
N ILE A 123 -2.96 3.36 2.02
CA ILE A 123 -3.18 2.11 1.29
C ILE A 123 -2.23 2.04 0.12
N VAL A 124 -1.52 0.93 0.04
CA VAL A 124 -0.57 0.65 -1.03
C VAL A 124 -0.93 -0.68 -1.66
N HIS A 125 -1.17 -0.67 -2.96
CA HIS A 125 -1.29 -1.88 -3.75
C HIS A 125 0.09 -2.37 -4.18
N VAL A 126 0.32 -3.68 -4.09
CA VAL A 126 1.60 -4.28 -4.43
C VAL A 126 1.47 -5.29 -5.56
N GLN A 127 2.30 -5.14 -6.58
CA GLN A 127 2.47 -6.11 -7.67
C GLN A 127 3.85 -6.75 -7.57
N ILE A 128 3.92 -8.07 -7.70
CA ILE A 128 5.17 -8.82 -7.68
C ILE A 128 5.65 -9.03 -9.11
N ILE A 129 6.91 -8.70 -9.36
CA ILE A 129 7.62 -8.93 -10.62
C ILE A 129 8.74 -9.92 -10.34
N SER A 130 8.65 -11.12 -10.93
CA SER A 130 9.73 -12.10 -10.77
C SER A 130 10.96 -11.70 -11.58
N ALA A 131 12.14 -11.80 -10.97
CA ALA A 131 13.44 -11.58 -11.61
C ALA A 131 13.62 -12.44 -12.88
N SER A 132 13.09 -13.67 -12.84
CA SER A 132 13.11 -14.61 -13.96
C SER A 132 12.34 -14.11 -15.19
N SER A 133 11.33 -13.25 -14.98
CA SER A 133 10.53 -12.66 -16.06
C SER A 133 11.15 -11.36 -16.59
N VAL A 134 12.03 -10.71 -15.84
CA VAL A 134 12.74 -9.47 -16.25
C VAL A 134 13.91 -9.80 -17.19
N MET A 135 14.56 -10.95 -16.99
CA MET A 135 15.68 -11.39 -17.85
C MET A 135 15.24 -11.82 -19.26
N SER A 136 13.95 -11.98 -19.53
CA SER A 136 13.45 -12.35 -20.87
C SER A 136 13.51 -11.20 -21.88
N HIS A 137 13.70 -9.96 -21.43
CA HIS A 137 13.73 -8.78 -22.31
C HIS A 137 15.12 -8.17 -22.49
N ALA A 138 16.07 -8.45 -21.59
CA ALA A 138 17.43 -7.92 -21.66
C ALA A 138 18.41 -8.81 -22.46
N GLY A 139 17.94 -9.91 -23.09
CA GLY A 139 18.78 -10.96 -23.67
C GLY A 139 18.65 -11.18 -25.18
N VAL A 140 18.06 -10.25 -25.96
CA VAL A 140 17.85 -10.44 -27.41
C VAL A 140 18.72 -9.59 -28.34
N GLU A 141 19.68 -8.81 -27.85
CA GLU A 141 20.55 -7.99 -28.72
C GLU A 141 22.03 -8.43 -28.85
N ASP A 142 22.42 -9.63 -28.38
CA ASP A 142 23.82 -10.11 -28.50
C ASP A 142 24.04 -11.27 -29.49
N VAL A 143 23.10 -11.54 -30.39
CA VAL A 143 23.22 -12.62 -31.40
C VAL A 143 23.40 -12.10 -32.85
N LEU A 144 23.47 -10.79 -33.09
CA LEU A 144 23.60 -10.23 -34.44
C LEU A 144 24.94 -9.55 -34.76
N LEU A 145 26.01 -9.85 -34.03
CA LEU A 145 27.38 -9.47 -34.42
C LEU A 145 28.33 -10.66 -34.44
N ARG A 146 28.00 -11.64 -35.28
CA ARG A 146 28.99 -12.51 -35.93
C ARG A 146 28.61 -12.65 -37.39
N ASP A 147 29.25 -11.85 -38.23
CA ASP A 147 29.71 -12.20 -39.57
C ASP A 147 30.98 -11.38 -39.86
#